data_AF-A0A0R3TR02-F1
#
_entry.id   AF-A0A0R3TR02-F1
#
_cell.length_a   1.000
_cell.length_b   1.000
_cell.length_c   1.000
_cell.angle_alpha   90.00
_cell.angle_beta   90.00
_cell.angle_gamma   90.00
#
_symmetry.space_group_name_H-M   'P 1'
#
loop_
_entity.id
_entity.type
_entity.pdbx_description
1 polymer ?
#
loop_
_entity_poly.entity_id
_entity_poly.type
_entity_poly.pdbx_seq_one_letter_code
_entity_poly.pdbx_strand_id
1 'polypeptide(L)'
;MERFIRGSLYGSVFGDACGAPFELRLEVALKDVLKFFNKRFSGKKVGILNYTDDSEMALCICESLKRSNGFNASDLAKTFYDAYDCSPQCRLYGGSIGGLFGKMKAKNFVNPSSIAAAQFNGSGSYGNGGGMRVTPAAIYGLKLGTDEFNKLICDVTSITHTNPLALYGALLQAHAIRRIITLSAKYGAGFKIDTGLLIGGLVEDLTNADLSAYAFGRPSNFHKNALQHFREKISTVQEFISRDHRPSVGEVVSKLGKLLEFTRTLQY
;
A
#
# COMPACT_ATOMS: atom_id res chain seq x y z
N MET A 1 -1.41 -14.85 17.65
CA MET A 1 -0.99 -13.54 17.08
C MET A 1 0.19 -13.68 16.13
N GLU A 2 1.33 -14.24 16.58
CA GLU A 2 2.58 -14.34 15.80
C GLU A 2 2.41 -14.94 14.39
N ARG A 3 1.66 -16.05 14.25
CA ARG A 3 1.41 -16.66 12.93
C ARG A 3 0.76 -15.71 11.92
N PHE A 4 -0.11 -14.80 12.38
CA PHE A 4 -0.81 -13.85 11.52
C PHE A 4 0.13 -12.70 11.12
N ILE A 5 0.96 -12.23 12.05
CA ILE A 5 2.02 -11.26 11.76
C ILE A 5 2.99 -11.80 10.70
N ARG A 6 3.51 -13.02 10.90
CA ARG A 6 4.38 -13.68 9.92
C ARG A 6 3.67 -13.90 8.59
N GLY A 7 2.42 -14.36 8.63
CA GLY A 7 1.59 -14.57 7.44
C GLY A 7 1.35 -13.29 6.63
N SER A 8 1.14 -12.15 7.28
CA SER A 8 1.01 -10.85 6.60
C SER A 8 2.30 -10.43 5.90
N LEU A 9 3.45 -10.57 6.56
CA LEU A 9 4.74 -10.24 5.95
C LEU A 9 5.08 -11.18 4.77
N TYR A 10 4.95 -12.50 4.97
CA TYR A 10 5.20 -13.48 3.92
C TYR A 10 4.21 -13.37 2.77
N GLY A 11 2.94 -13.09 3.07
CA GLY A 11 1.90 -12.86 2.06
C GLY A 11 2.20 -11.65 1.18
N SER A 12 2.68 -10.54 1.77
CA SER A 12 3.11 -9.37 1.00
C SER A 12 4.27 -9.70 0.05
N VAL A 13 5.33 -10.34 0.55
CA VAL A 13 6.50 -10.71 -0.29
C VAL A 13 6.12 -11.76 -1.35
N PHE A 14 5.27 -12.72 -0.99
CA PHE A 14 4.80 -13.74 -1.92
C PHE A 14 3.96 -13.13 -3.06
N GLY A 15 3.07 -12.18 -2.72
CA GLY A 15 2.23 -11.46 -3.68
C GLY A 15 3.06 -10.65 -4.67
N ASP A 16 4.02 -9.88 -4.16
CA ASP A 16 5.01 -9.15 -4.95
C ASP A 16 5.76 -10.11 -5.91
N ALA A 17 6.52 -11.06 -5.37
CA ALA A 17 7.43 -11.88 -6.16
C ALA A 17 6.71 -12.79 -7.17
N CYS A 18 5.48 -13.22 -6.87
CA CYS A 18 4.65 -14.00 -7.80
C CYS A 18 3.87 -13.13 -8.80
N GLY A 19 3.60 -11.88 -8.45
CA GLY A 19 2.89 -10.91 -9.29
C GLY A 19 3.79 -10.22 -10.32
N ALA A 20 5.03 -9.91 -9.96
CA ALA A 20 6.00 -9.19 -10.80
C ALA A 20 6.16 -9.75 -12.23
N PRO A 21 6.17 -11.08 -12.47
CA PRO A 21 6.26 -11.63 -13.84
C PRO A 21 5.09 -11.29 -14.76
N PHE A 22 3.98 -10.80 -14.19
CA PHE A 22 2.76 -10.40 -14.89
C PHE A 22 2.55 -8.88 -14.92
N GLU A 23 3.47 -8.11 -14.34
CA GLU A 23 3.36 -6.66 -14.26
C GLU A 23 3.31 -6.01 -15.66
N LEU A 24 2.64 -4.86 -15.75
CA LEU A 24 2.42 -4.07 -16.96
C LEU A 24 1.66 -4.78 -18.10
N ARG A 25 1.20 -6.03 -17.88
CA ARG A 25 0.33 -6.71 -18.84
C ARG A 25 -1.08 -6.16 -18.73
N LEU A 26 -1.64 -5.76 -19.87
CA LEU A 26 -3.02 -5.29 -19.96
C LEU A 26 -4.02 -6.36 -19.51
N GLU A 27 -3.79 -7.61 -19.92
CA GLU A 27 -4.62 -8.74 -19.51
C GLU A 27 -3.76 -9.94 -19.16
N VAL A 28 -4.19 -10.67 -18.14
CA VAL A 28 -3.54 -11.89 -17.67
C VAL A 28 -4.59 -12.98 -17.62
N ALA A 29 -4.49 -13.94 -18.53
CA ALA A 29 -5.41 -15.07 -18.53
C ALA A 29 -5.14 -15.99 -17.33
N LEU A 30 -6.19 -16.47 -16.66
CA LEU A 30 -6.07 -17.38 -15.52
C LEU A 30 -5.22 -18.61 -15.85
N LYS A 31 -5.31 -19.14 -17.07
CA LYS A 31 -4.50 -20.26 -17.55
C LYS A 31 -2.99 -20.00 -17.45
N ASP A 32 -2.55 -18.77 -17.64
CA ASP A 32 -1.13 -18.40 -17.60
C ASP A 32 -0.63 -18.32 -16.15
N VAL A 33 -1.48 -17.81 -15.24
CA VAL A 33 -1.24 -17.84 -13.80
C VAL A 33 -1.15 -19.28 -13.30
N LEU A 34 -2.10 -20.14 -13.67
CA LEU A 34 -2.09 -21.55 -13.29
C LEU A 34 -0.86 -22.28 -13.85
N LYS A 35 -0.50 -22.03 -15.12
CA LYS A 35 0.71 -22.59 -15.74
C LYS A 35 1.99 -22.13 -15.03
N PHE A 36 2.05 -20.88 -14.58
CA PHE A 36 3.16 -20.33 -13.81
C PHE A 36 3.37 -21.07 -12.49
N PHE A 37 2.30 -21.33 -11.74
CA PHE A 37 2.35 -22.06 -10.48
C PHE A 37 2.61 -23.55 -10.69
N ASN A 38 1.91 -24.20 -11.63
CA ASN A 38 2.09 -25.63 -11.94
C ASN A 38 3.54 -25.97 -12.30
N LYS A 39 4.21 -25.13 -13.08
CA LYS A 39 5.63 -25.33 -13.41
C LYS A 39 6.56 -25.29 -12.19
N ARG A 40 6.22 -24.51 -11.15
CA ARG A 40 7.02 -24.40 -9.93
C ARG A 40 6.73 -25.54 -8.96
N PHE A 41 5.46 -25.84 -8.71
CA PHE A 41 5.08 -26.94 -7.82
C PHE A 41 5.52 -28.31 -8.35
N SER A 42 5.57 -28.49 -9.68
CA SER A 42 6.10 -29.72 -10.30
C SER A 42 7.63 -29.78 -10.38
N GLY A 43 8.35 -28.77 -9.89
CA GLY A 43 9.82 -28.69 -10.01
C GLY A 43 10.34 -28.40 -11.42
N LYS A 44 9.47 -28.23 -12.42
CA LYS A 44 9.87 -27.92 -13.82
C LYS A 44 10.51 -26.53 -13.97
N LYS A 45 10.38 -25.65 -12.97
CA LYS A 45 11.06 -24.36 -12.88
C LYS A 45 11.52 -24.14 -11.44
N VAL A 46 12.84 -24.14 -11.24
CA VAL A 46 13.49 -24.03 -9.92
C VAL A 46 14.15 -22.67 -9.65
N GLY A 47 14.04 -21.71 -10.57
CA GLY A 47 14.64 -20.39 -10.42
C GLY A 47 14.00 -19.57 -9.29
N ILE A 48 14.83 -18.81 -8.57
CA ILE A 48 14.42 -17.89 -7.51
C ILE A 48 13.49 -16.81 -8.10
N LEU A 49 12.42 -16.50 -7.37
CA LEU A 49 11.59 -15.34 -7.64
C LEU A 49 12.17 -14.13 -6.92
N ASN A 50 12.45 -13.07 -7.69
CA ASN A 50 12.89 -11.80 -7.13
C ASN A 50 11.66 -10.99 -6.71
N TYR A 51 11.76 -10.33 -5.57
CA TYR A 51 10.81 -9.31 -5.12
C TYR A 51 11.12 -7.95 -5.79
N THR A 52 10.15 -7.03 -5.79
CA THR A 52 10.26 -5.68 -6.37
C THR A 52 10.48 -4.61 -5.30
N ASP A 53 10.29 -3.33 -5.66
CA ASP A 53 10.30 -2.21 -4.75
C ASP A 53 9.24 -2.32 -3.64
N ASP A 54 8.13 -3.02 -3.87
CA ASP A 54 7.11 -3.31 -2.86
C ASP A 54 7.73 -3.91 -1.59
N SER A 55 8.42 -5.06 -1.70
CA SER A 55 9.06 -5.71 -0.57
C SER A 55 10.32 -5.00 -0.10
N GLU A 56 11.10 -4.42 -1.01
CA GLU A 56 12.33 -3.69 -0.64
C GLU A 56 12.00 -2.49 0.26
N MET A 57 11.00 -1.70 -0.11
CA MET A 57 10.57 -0.55 0.68
C MET A 57 9.82 -1.00 1.95
N ALA A 58 9.12 -2.13 1.95
CA ALA A 58 8.55 -2.68 3.18
C ALA A 58 9.67 -3.02 4.19
N LEU A 59 10.75 -3.68 3.75
CA LEU A 59 11.89 -3.98 4.61
C LEU A 59 12.55 -2.71 5.16
N CYS A 60 12.66 -1.66 4.36
CA CYS A 60 13.17 -0.36 4.83
C CYS A 60 12.34 0.21 5.99
N ILE A 61 11.01 0.05 5.96
CA ILE A 61 10.13 0.48 7.06
C ILE A 61 10.42 -0.34 8.32
N CYS A 62 10.57 -1.66 8.21
CA CYS A 62 10.98 -2.51 9.34
C CYS A 62 12.28 -2.02 9.98
N GLU A 63 13.32 -1.82 9.16
CA GLU A 63 14.65 -1.43 9.61
C GLU A 63 14.65 -0.06 10.28
N SER A 64 13.98 0.92 9.67
CA SER A 64 13.91 2.29 10.21
C SER A 64 13.13 2.34 11.53
N LEU A 65 11.95 1.70 11.59
CA LEU A 65 11.14 1.67 12.82
C LEU A 65 11.89 0.99 13.97
N LYS A 66 12.59 -0.12 13.67
CA LYS A 66 13.40 -0.84 14.66
C LYS A 66 14.58 0.00 15.13
N ARG A 67 15.35 0.57 14.21
CA ARG A 67 16.56 1.35 14.51
C ARG A 67 16.24 2.65 15.27
N SER A 68 15.15 3.31 14.90
CA SER A 68 14.72 4.59 15.49
C SER A 68 13.81 4.42 16.71
N ASN A 69 13.42 3.19 17.06
CA ASN A 69 12.42 2.89 18.10
C ASN A 69 11.11 3.69 17.93
N GLY A 70 10.64 3.80 16.68
CA GLY A 70 9.53 4.66 16.30
C GLY A 70 9.72 5.25 14.89
N PHE A 71 8.77 6.09 14.47
CA PHE A 71 8.87 6.76 13.18
C PHE A 71 9.88 7.91 13.24
N ASN A 72 10.85 7.91 12.32
CA ASN A 72 11.77 9.00 12.08
C ASN A 72 11.80 9.29 10.57
N ALA A 73 11.29 10.46 10.17
CA ALA A 73 11.11 10.79 8.77
C ALA A 73 12.44 10.81 7.99
N SER A 74 13.48 11.44 8.56
CA SER A 74 14.79 11.58 7.93
C SER A 74 15.49 10.24 7.79
N ASP A 75 15.44 9.40 8.84
CA ASP A 75 16.01 8.06 8.84
C ASP A 75 15.30 7.14 7.81
N LEU A 76 13.97 7.17 7.75
CA LEU A 76 13.22 6.38 6.77
C LEU A 76 13.49 6.84 5.33
N ALA A 77 13.52 8.15 5.09
CA ALA A 77 13.84 8.70 3.77
C ALA A 77 15.27 8.31 3.32
N LYS A 78 16.24 8.35 4.23
CA LYS A 78 17.60 7.89 3.96
C LYS A 78 17.63 6.38 3.69
N THR A 79 16.90 5.58 4.48
CA THR A 79 16.83 4.12 4.29
C THR A 79 16.26 3.76 2.91
N PHE A 80 15.19 4.46 2.49
CA PHE A 80 14.65 4.30 1.14
C PHE A 80 15.64 4.70 0.04
N TYR A 81 16.34 5.81 0.23
CA TYR A 81 17.37 6.25 -0.71
C TYR A 81 18.47 5.20 -0.84
N ASP A 82 19.05 4.74 0.28
CA ASP A 82 20.18 3.81 0.26
C ASP A 82 19.80 2.48 -0.41
N ALA A 83 18.59 1.98 -0.13
CA ALA A 83 18.06 0.78 -0.78
C ALA A 83 17.89 0.98 -2.30
N TYR A 84 17.31 2.12 -2.71
CA TYR A 84 17.15 2.46 -4.13
C TYR A 84 18.49 2.62 -4.86
N ASP A 85 19.45 3.30 -4.25
CA ASP A 85 20.77 3.60 -4.83
C ASP A 85 21.57 2.34 -5.13
N CYS A 86 21.37 1.29 -4.32
CA CYS A 86 22.01 -0.01 -4.50
C CYS A 86 21.10 -1.04 -5.21
N SER A 87 19.91 -0.64 -5.65
CA SER A 87 18.89 -1.58 -6.13
C SER A 87 19.25 -2.17 -7.51
N PRO A 88 19.04 -3.48 -7.72
CA PRO A 88 19.11 -4.05 -9.06
C PRO A 88 17.90 -3.61 -9.89
N GLN A 89 18.05 -3.58 -11.22
CA GLN A 89 16.98 -3.17 -12.14
C GLN A 89 15.66 -3.96 -11.98
N CYS A 90 15.72 -5.19 -11.46
CA CYS A 90 14.54 -6.02 -11.21
C CYS A 90 13.64 -5.53 -10.05
N ARG A 91 13.98 -4.40 -9.41
CA ARG A 91 13.12 -3.76 -8.40
C ARG A 91 11.98 -2.93 -8.97
N LEU A 92 12.04 -2.55 -10.25
CA LEU A 92 10.90 -1.96 -10.96
C LEU A 92 10.32 -0.67 -10.33
N TYR A 93 11.15 0.08 -9.60
CA TYR A 93 10.80 1.38 -9.03
C TYR A 93 10.11 2.33 -10.03
N GLY A 94 9.05 3.00 -9.57
CA GLY A 94 8.35 4.02 -10.36
C GLY A 94 9.27 5.17 -10.82
N GLY A 95 9.12 5.60 -12.07
CA GLY A 95 10.05 6.52 -12.73
C GLY A 95 10.25 7.89 -12.07
N SER A 96 9.34 8.33 -11.19
CA SER A 96 9.48 9.59 -10.46
C SER A 96 10.35 9.50 -9.21
N ILE A 97 10.67 8.28 -8.72
CA ILE A 97 11.28 8.09 -7.40
C ILE A 97 12.75 8.54 -7.37
N GLY A 98 13.52 8.31 -8.43
CA GLY A 98 14.92 8.70 -8.49
C GLY A 98 15.12 10.21 -8.33
N GLY A 99 14.28 10.99 -9.01
CA GLY A 99 14.29 12.46 -8.88
C GLY A 99 13.87 12.94 -7.49
N LEU A 100 12.94 12.25 -6.83
CA LEU A 100 12.55 12.55 -5.44
C LEU A 100 13.70 12.31 -4.47
N PHE A 101 14.31 11.12 -4.55
CA PHE A 101 15.43 10.70 -3.71
C PHE A 101 16.66 11.58 -3.91
N GLY A 102 16.96 12.00 -5.14
CA GLY A 102 18.01 12.99 -5.42
C GLY A 102 17.76 14.32 -4.70
N LYS A 103 16.53 14.83 -4.72
CA LYS A 103 16.15 16.07 -4.00
C LYS A 103 16.26 15.92 -2.49
N MET A 104 15.85 14.77 -1.93
CA MET A 104 15.99 14.49 -0.51
C MET A 104 17.46 14.43 -0.08
N LYS A 105 18.30 13.72 -0.84
CA LYS A 105 19.74 13.64 -0.59
C LYS A 105 20.37 15.04 -0.60
N ALA A 106 20.03 15.88 -1.58
CA ALA A 106 20.54 17.26 -1.66
C ALA A 106 20.12 18.16 -0.47
N LYS A 107 19.10 17.76 0.29
CA LYS A 107 18.62 18.44 1.50
C LYS A 107 18.97 17.66 2.78
N ASN A 108 19.92 16.73 2.72
CA ASN A 108 20.32 15.87 3.85
C ASN A 108 19.14 15.14 4.50
N PHE A 109 18.14 14.77 3.70
CA PHE A 109 16.91 14.09 4.12
C PHE A 109 16.07 14.87 5.15
N VAL A 110 16.30 16.18 5.30
CA VAL A 110 15.50 17.03 6.21
C VAL A 110 14.15 17.32 5.56
N ASN A 111 13.07 17.18 6.35
CA ASN A 111 11.68 17.42 5.94
C ASN A 111 11.28 16.71 4.63
N PRO A 112 11.49 15.38 4.52
CA PRO A 112 11.30 14.64 3.27
C PRO A 112 9.86 14.71 2.75
N SER A 113 8.86 14.75 3.64
CA SER A 113 7.45 14.87 3.25
C SER A 113 7.14 16.21 2.55
N SER A 114 7.81 17.30 2.92
CA SER A 114 7.66 18.58 2.21
C SER A 114 8.25 18.51 0.78
N ILE A 115 9.35 17.75 0.61
CA ILE A 115 9.95 17.52 -0.71
C ILE A 115 9.03 16.65 -1.58
N ALA A 116 8.44 15.60 -0.99
CA ALA A 116 7.44 14.76 -1.66
C ALA A 116 6.16 15.55 -2.03
N ALA A 117 5.73 16.47 -1.16
CA ALA A 117 4.58 17.34 -1.43
C ALA A 117 4.77 18.24 -2.66
N ALA A 118 6.00 18.67 -2.95
CA ALA A 118 6.30 19.47 -4.13
C ALA A 118 6.25 18.68 -5.46
N GLN A 119 6.15 17.34 -5.42
CA GLN A 119 5.99 16.55 -6.64
C GLN A 119 4.65 16.84 -7.33
N PHE A 120 4.60 16.66 -8.65
CA PHE A 120 3.38 16.80 -9.45
C PHE A 120 2.67 18.15 -9.21
N ASN A 121 3.43 19.24 -9.31
CA ASN A 121 2.95 20.61 -9.14
C ASN A 121 2.24 20.86 -7.80
N GLY A 122 2.76 20.28 -6.70
CA GLY A 122 2.21 20.46 -5.37
C GLY A 122 1.06 19.51 -5.01
N SER A 123 0.61 18.67 -5.96
CA SER A 123 -0.46 17.69 -5.68
C SER A 123 0.05 16.46 -4.92
N GLY A 124 1.36 16.17 -5.00
CA GLY A 124 1.96 14.94 -4.49
C GLY A 124 1.64 13.71 -5.34
N SER A 125 2.41 12.63 -5.18
CA SER A 125 2.14 11.37 -5.86
C SER A 125 0.87 10.71 -5.35
N TYR A 126 -0.05 10.33 -6.24
CA TYR A 126 -1.25 9.52 -5.94
C TYR A 126 -1.04 8.02 -6.14
N GLY A 127 0.18 7.59 -6.51
CA GLY A 127 0.50 6.19 -6.72
C GLY A 127 0.24 5.31 -5.49
N ASN A 128 0.17 4.00 -5.70
CA ASN A 128 -0.05 3.02 -4.63
C ASN A 128 1.17 2.77 -3.74
N GLY A 129 2.31 3.44 -4.01
CA GLY A 129 3.60 3.14 -3.38
C GLY A 129 3.64 3.30 -1.86
N GLY A 130 2.70 4.05 -1.27
CA GLY A 130 2.49 4.06 0.17
C GLY A 130 1.83 2.77 0.69
N GLY A 131 0.77 2.33 0.01
CA GLY A 131 -0.01 1.16 0.39
C GLY A 131 0.71 -0.17 0.13
N MET A 132 1.47 -0.28 -0.96
CA MET A 132 2.17 -1.51 -1.33
C MET A 132 3.17 -1.98 -0.25
N ARG A 133 3.76 -1.03 0.48
CA ARG A 133 4.80 -1.26 1.50
C ARG A 133 4.30 -1.14 2.94
N VAL A 134 3.00 -0.92 3.17
CA VAL A 134 2.48 -0.47 4.47
C VAL A 134 2.48 -1.55 5.56
N THR A 135 2.58 -2.83 5.18
CA THR A 135 2.41 -3.98 6.07
C THR A 135 3.24 -3.88 7.37
N PRO A 136 4.53 -3.53 7.36
CA PRO A 136 5.32 -3.39 8.58
C PRO A 136 4.86 -2.27 9.51
N ALA A 137 4.47 -1.12 8.96
CA ALA A 137 3.94 -0.01 9.76
C ALA A 137 2.61 -0.40 10.42
N ALA A 138 1.74 -1.11 9.68
CA ALA A 138 0.48 -1.62 10.22
C ALA A 138 0.71 -2.63 11.37
N ILE A 139 1.69 -3.53 11.21
CA ILE A 139 2.07 -4.51 12.25
C ILE A 139 2.67 -3.81 13.48
N TYR A 140 3.57 -2.85 13.27
CA TYR A 140 4.18 -2.06 14.35
C TYR A 140 3.11 -1.30 15.15
N GLY A 141 2.13 -0.74 14.46
CA GLY A 141 1.05 0.04 15.05
C GLY A 141 -0.10 -0.76 15.68
N LEU A 142 -0.05 -2.09 15.72
CA LEU A 142 -1.18 -2.91 16.19
C LEU A 142 -1.70 -2.54 17.60
N LYS A 143 -0.80 -2.06 18.47
CA LYS A 143 -1.11 -1.68 19.86
C LYS A 143 -1.41 -0.19 20.05
N LEU A 144 -1.27 0.63 19.01
CA LEU A 144 -1.50 2.08 19.09
C LEU A 144 -3.00 2.39 19.12
N GLY A 145 -3.37 3.56 19.64
CA GLY A 145 -4.71 4.11 19.42
C GLY A 145 -5.03 4.27 17.94
N THR A 146 -6.30 4.46 17.57
CA THR A 146 -6.69 4.66 16.16
C THR A 146 -6.02 5.90 15.56
N ASP A 147 -5.96 7.01 16.29
CA ASP A 147 -5.38 8.26 15.79
C ASP A 147 -3.87 8.16 15.60
N GLU A 148 -3.17 7.57 16.57
CA GLU A 148 -1.72 7.32 16.51
C GLU A 148 -1.37 6.35 15.38
N PHE A 149 -2.21 5.34 15.15
CA PHE A 149 -2.07 4.42 14.02
C PHE A 149 -2.24 5.15 12.70
N ASN A 150 -3.31 5.94 12.54
CA ASN A 150 -3.54 6.75 11.35
C ASN A 150 -2.36 7.69 11.08
N LYS A 151 -1.86 8.33 12.14
CA LYS A 151 -0.69 9.19 12.06
C LYS A 151 0.54 8.41 11.56
N LEU A 152 0.86 7.27 12.16
CA LEU A 152 2.00 6.44 11.74
C LEU A 152 1.91 6.05 10.25
N ILE A 153 0.73 5.63 9.78
CA ILE A 153 0.54 5.22 8.39
C ILE A 153 0.71 6.41 7.43
N CYS A 154 0.10 7.54 7.75
CA CYS A 154 0.22 8.75 6.93
C CYS A 154 1.64 9.31 6.95
N ASP A 155 2.33 9.32 8.10
CA ASP A 155 3.71 9.72 8.26
C ASP A 155 4.65 8.91 7.34
N VAL A 156 4.60 7.57 7.43
CA VAL A 156 5.38 6.64 6.59
C VAL A 156 5.07 6.80 5.10
N THR A 157 3.79 7.01 4.77
CA THR A 157 3.35 7.20 3.39
C THR A 157 3.83 8.52 2.81
N SER A 158 3.74 9.61 3.60
CA SER A 158 4.06 10.98 3.22
C SER A 158 5.53 11.19 2.83
N ILE A 159 6.42 10.28 3.22
CA ILE A 159 7.83 10.29 2.78
C ILE A 159 7.92 10.28 1.26
N THR A 160 7.01 9.62 0.54
CA THR A 160 7.03 9.62 -0.93
C THR A 160 5.70 9.95 -1.59
N HIS A 161 4.59 9.85 -0.86
CA HIS A 161 3.25 10.06 -1.40
C HIS A 161 2.43 10.93 -0.45
N THR A 162 2.16 12.17 -0.84
CA THR A 162 1.37 13.11 -0.03
C THR A 162 -0.01 13.38 -0.62
N ASN A 163 -0.34 12.83 -1.80
CA ASN A 163 -1.67 12.98 -2.36
C ASN A 163 -2.70 12.24 -1.47
N PRO A 164 -3.88 12.83 -1.20
CA PRO A 164 -4.89 12.20 -0.37
C PRO A 164 -5.36 10.84 -0.89
N LEU A 165 -5.31 10.59 -2.21
CA LEU A 165 -5.61 9.26 -2.76
C LEU A 165 -4.62 8.19 -2.28
N ALA A 166 -3.32 8.53 -2.24
CA ALA A 166 -2.31 7.61 -1.75
C ALA A 166 -2.36 7.43 -0.22
N LEU A 167 -2.64 8.50 0.52
CA LEU A 167 -2.80 8.43 1.98
C LEU A 167 -3.98 7.53 2.36
N TYR A 168 -5.16 7.73 1.75
CA TYR A 168 -6.31 6.86 1.99
C TYR A 168 -6.09 5.43 1.50
N GLY A 169 -5.38 5.24 0.38
CA GLY A 169 -5.02 3.89 -0.08
C GLY A 169 -4.14 3.14 0.91
N ALA A 170 -3.15 3.82 1.51
CA ALA A 170 -2.31 3.24 2.55
C ALA A 170 -3.09 2.97 3.84
N LEU A 171 -3.96 3.90 4.28
CA LEU A 171 -4.84 3.72 5.43
C LEU A 171 -5.79 2.54 5.25
N LEU A 172 -6.42 2.41 4.07
CA LEU A 172 -7.34 1.31 3.76
C LEU A 172 -6.62 -0.04 3.90
N GLN A 173 -5.44 -0.17 3.30
CA GLN A 173 -4.64 -1.38 3.38
C GLN A 173 -4.19 -1.68 4.82
N ALA A 174 -3.74 -0.65 5.55
CA ALA A 174 -3.28 -0.80 6.92
C ALA A 174 -4.41 -1.21 7.89
N HIS A 175 -5.59 -0.60 7.76
CA HIS A 175 -6.76 -0.96 8.57
C HIS A 175 -7.29 -2.35 8.25
N ALA A 176 -7.26 -2.77 6.97
CA ALA A 176 -7.60 -4.14 6.60
C ALA A 176 -6.68 -5.16 7.30
N ILE A 177 -5.36 -4.91 7.28
CA ILE A 177 -4.37 -5.73 8.00
C ILE A 177 -4.66 -5.72 9.51
N ARG A 178 -4.79 -4.54 10.12
CA ARG A 178 -5.02 -4.36 11.55
C ARG A 178 -6.28 -5.11 12.02
N ARG A 179 -7.40 -4.96 11.30
CA ARG A 179 -8.67 -5.62 11.62
C ARG A 179 -8.57 -7.13 11.53
N ILE A 180 -8.04 -7.66 10.43
CA ILE A 180 -7.91 -9.12 10.24
C ILE A 180 -7.04 -9.72 11.34
N ILE A 181 -5.89 -9.10 11.66
CA ILE A 181 -5.01 -9.59 12.72
C ILE A 181 -5.70 -9.53 14.09
N THR A 182 -6.37 -8.41 14.41
CA THR A 182 -7.06 -8.21 15.71
C THR A 182 -8.21 -9.20 15.90
N LEU A 183 -9.06 -9.37 14.89
CA LEU A 183 -10.17 -10.32 14.92
C LEU A 183 -9.67 -11.76 15.02
N SER A 184 -8.66 -12.11 14.23
CA SER A 184 -8.08 -13.45 14.25
C SER A 184 -7.38 -13.79 15.57
N ALA A 185 -6.84 -12.79 16.27
CA ALA A 185 -6.29 -12.96 17.61
C ALA A 185 -7.37 -13.11 18.69
N LYS A 186 -8.50 -12.38 18.54
CA LYS A 186 -9.63 -12.45 19.47
C LYS A 186 -10.40 -13.77 19.37
N TYR A 187 -10.62 -14.28 18.15
CA TYR A 187 -11.51 -15.41 17.89
C TYR A 187 -10.80 -16.72 17.50
N GLY A 188 -9.47 -16.71 17.34
CA GLY A 188 -8.67 -17.91 17.13
C GLY A 188 -8.80 -18.53 15.72
N ALA A 189 -8.45 -19.82 15.58
CA ALA A 189 -8.33 -20.50 14.28
C ALA A 189 -9.67 -20.79 13.58
N GLY A 190 -10.78 -20.80 14.32
CA GLY A 190 -12.13 -21.00 13.77
C GLY A 190 -12.80 -19.73 13.28
N PHE A 191 -12.13 -18.57 13.40
CA PHE A 191 -12.67 -17.29 12.98
C PHE A 191 -12.92 -17.27 11.48
N LYS A 192 -14.17 -17.07 11.09
CA LYS A 192 -14.56 -16.73 9.72
C LYS A 192 -14.67 -15.22 9.62
N ILE A 193 -14.05 -14.64 8.59
CA ILE A 193 -14.19 -13.23 8.29
C ILE A 193 -15.63 -13.00 7.83
N ASP A 194 -16.40 -12.25 8.61
CA ASP A 194 -17.60 -11.62 8.10
C ASP A 194 -17.16 -10.46 7.20
N THR A 195 -17.33 -10.65 5.89
CA THR A 195 -16.91 -9.68 4.88
C THR A 195 -17.72 -8.39 4.97
N GLY A 196 -18.99 -8.44 5.37
CA GLY A 196 -19.81 -7.26 5.57
C GLY A 196 -19.31 -6.38 6.71
N LEU A 197 -19.04 -6.99 7.88
CA LEU A 197 -18.49 -6.30 9.05
C LEU A 197 -17.07 -5.78 8.79
N LEU A 198 -16.23 -6.55 8.09
CA LEU A 198 -14.90 -6.09 7.71
C LEU A 198 -14.98 -4.83 6.85
N ILE A 199 -15.78 -4.86 5.78
CA ILE A 199 -15.87 -3.77 4.83
C ILE A 199 -16.54 -2.53 5.45
N GLY A 200 -17.61 -2.70 6.22
CA GLY A 200 -18.29 -1.59 6.90
C GLY A 200 -17.35 -0.85 7.86
N GLY A 201 -16.53 -1.59 8.61
CA GLY A 201 -15.54 -1.00 9.51
C GLY A 201 -14.45 -0.20 8.78
N LEU A 202 -14.05 -0.60 7.57
CA LEU A 202 -13.05 0.15 6.80
C LEU A 202 -13.58 1.52 6.36
N VAL A 203 -14.87 1.64 6.02
CA VAL A 203 -15.47 2.95 5.69
C VAL A 203 -15.43 3.91 6.87
N GLU A 204 -15.72 3.41 8.07
CA GLU A 204 -15.66 4.16 9.31
C GLU A 204 -14.22 4.60 9.62
N ASP A 205 -13.25 3.69 9.52
CA ASP A 205 -11.84 3.99 9.76
C ASP A 205 -11.33 5.12 8.86
N LEU A 206 -11.68 5.08 7.56
CA LEU A 206 -11.28 6.14 6.62
C LEU A 206 -12.02 7.45 6.88
N THR A 207 -13.27 7.39 7.31
CA THR A 207 -14.07 8.59 7.64
C THR A 207 -13.53 9.32 8.86
N ASN A 208 -13.05 8.56 9.85
CA ASN A 208 -12.54 9.09 11.11
C ASN A 208 -11.05 9.48 11.03
N ALA A 209 -10.36 9.21 9.93
CA ALA A 209 -8.96 9.58 9.77
C ALA A 209 -8.79 11.09 9.58
N ASP A 210 -8.09 11.74 10.51
CA ASP A 210 -7.69 13.14 10.37
C ASP A 210 -6.43 13.28 9.50
N LEU A 211 -6.61 13.92 8.34
CA LEU A 211 -5.55 14.20 7.38
C LEU A 211 -5.08 15.66 7.41
N SER A 212 -5.56 16.49 8.35
CA SER A 212 -5.30 17.93 8.42
C SER A 212 -3.80 18.28 8.39
N ALA A 213 -2.98 17.52 9.12
CA ALA A 213 -1.52 17.68 9.18
C ALA A 213 -0.80 17.42 7.84
N TYR A 214 -1.48 16.78 6.88
CA TYR A 214 -0.92 16.40 5.57
C TYR A 214 -1.46 17.28 4.44
N ALA A 215 -1.98 18.47 4.77
CA ALA A 215 -2.44 19.42 3.76
C ALA A 215 -1.29 19.96 2.89
N PHE A 216 -0.09 20.18 3.46
CA PHE A 216 1.08 20.72 2.76
C PHE A 216 0.77 22.00 1.96
N GLY A 217 0.00 22.92 2.54
CA GLY A 217 -0.42 24.17 1.90
C GLY A 217 -1.68 24.07 1.02
N ARG A 218 -2.26 22.88 0.86
CA ARG A 218 -3.54 22.69 0.18
C ARG A 218 -4.71 23.15 1.07
N PRO A 219 -5.88 23.49 0.48
CA PRO A 219 -7.08 23.85 1.24
C PRO A 219 -7.49 22.76 2.25
N SER A 220 -8.17 23.14 3.33
CA SER A 220 -8.55 22.21 4.41
C SER A 220 -9.42 21.03 3.94
N ASN A 221 -10.15 21.19 2.83
CA ASN A 221 -10.99 20.15 2.22
C ASN A 221 -10.27 19.28 1.16
N PHE A 222 -8.94 19.38 1.01
CA PHE A 222 -8.17 18.69 -0.04
C PHE A 222 -8.42 17.18 -0.13
N HIS A 223 -8.75 16.55 1.00
CA HIS A 223 -8.94 15.11 1.13
C HIS A 223 -10.36 14.64 0.84
N LYS A 224 -11.38 15.53 0.81
CA LYS A 224 -12.80 15.13 0.73
C LYS A 224 -13.14 14.33 -0.53
N ASN A 225 -12.63 14.75 -1.69
CA ASN A 225 -12.86 14.05 -2.96
C ASN A 225 -12.22 12.66 -2.96
N ALA A 226 -11.03 12.51 -2.38
CA ALA A 226 -10.38 11.23 -2.26
C ALA A 226 -11.15 10.28 -1.33
N LEU A 227 -11.63 10.77 -0.18
CA LEU A 227 -12.46 10.00 0.73
C LEU A 227 -13.74 9.50 0.03
N GLN A 228 -14.40 10.38 -0.72
CA GLN A 228 -15.58 10.02 -1.49
C GLN A 228 -15.28 8.93 -2.54
N HIS A 229 -14.15 9.04 -3.24
CA HIS A 229 -13.72 8.01 -4.19
C HIS A 229 -13.54 6.63 -3.53
N PHE A 230 -12.88 6.58 -2.37
CA PHE A 230 -12.73 5.31 -1.64
C PHE A 230 -14.07 4.76 -1.13
N ARG A 231 -15.00 5.62 -0.69
CA ARG A 231 -16.35 5.20 -0.31
C ARG A 231 -17.11 4.55 -1.47
N GLU A 232 -17.04 5.12 -2.66
CA GLU A 232 -17.68 4.56 -3.86
C GLU A 232 -17.08 3.20 -4.26
N LYS A 233 -15.75 3.08 -4.20
CA LYS A 233 -15.05 1.81 -4.47
C LYS A 233 -15.43 0.74 -3.44
N ILE A 234 -15.48 1.10 -2.17
CA ILE A 234 -15.90 0.19 -1.10
C ILE A 234 -17.38 -0.21 -1.27
N SER A 235 -18.27 0.73 -1.59
CA SER A 235 -19.67 0.43 -1.91
C SER A 235 -19.78 -0.58 -3.06
N THR A 236 -18.97 -0.41 -4.10
CA THR A 236 -18.94 -1.36 -5.22
C THR A 236 -18.48 -2.76 -4.79
N VAL A 237 -17.52 -2.85 -3.86
CA VAL A 237 -17.11 -4.13 -3.26
C VAL A 237 -18.26 -4.75 -2.46
N GLN A 238 -19.01 -3.96 -1.69
CA GLN A 238 -20.19 -4.43 -0.95
C GLN A 238 -21.29 -4.96 -1.88
N GLU A 239 -21.53 -4.28 -3.00
CA GLU A 239 -22.44 -4.75 -4.04
C GLU A 239 -21.98 -6.08 -4.62
N PHE A 240 -20.70 -6.24 -4.94
CA PHE A 240 -20.18 -7.51 -5.47
C PHE A 240 -20.29 -8.67 -4.49
N ILE A 241 -20.10 -8.42 -3.19
CA ILE A 241 -20.21 -9.46 -2.16
C ILE A 241 -21.66 -9.86 -1.91
N SER A 242 -22.60 -8.94 -2.08
CA SER A 242 -24.03 -9.17 -1.82
C SER A 242 -24.77 -9.87 -2.96
N ARG A 243 -24.13 -10.06 -4.13
CA ARG A 243 -24.75 -10.70 -5.29
C ARG A 243 -24.74 -12.23 -5.19
N ASP A 244 -25.77 -12.85 -5.76
CA ASP A 244 -25.87 -14.31 -5.88
C ASP A 244 -24.83 -14.91 -6.85
N HIS A 245 -24.30 -14.10 -7.77
CA HIS A 245 -23.29 -14.51 -8.73
C HIS A 245 -21.97 -13.73 -8.53
N ARG A 246 -20.85 -14.42 -8.75
CA ARG A 246 -19.53 -13.81 -8.71
C ARG A 246 -19.35 -12.83 -9.87
N PRO A 247 -18.82 -11.61 -9.66
CA PRO A 247 -18.53 -10.70 -10.76
C PRO A 247 -17.42 -11.27 -11.66
N SER A 248 -17.48 -10.93 -12.95
CA SER A 248 -16.41 -11.30 -13.88
C SER A 248 -15.14 -10.49 -13.59
N VAL A 249 -13.97 -10.99 -14.00
CA VAL A 249 -12.71 -10.22 -13.87
C VAL A 249 -12.82 -8.89 -14.61
N GLY A 250 -13.41 -8.86 -15.80
CA GLY A 250 -13.59 -7.62 -16.57
C GLY A 250 -14.48 -6.60 -15.85
N GLU A 251 -15.54 -7.07 -15.17
CA GLU A 251 -16.41 -6.21 -14.37
C GLU A 251 -15.68 -5.62 -13.15
N VAL A 252 -14.94 -6.47 -12.42
CA VAL A 252 -14.13 -6.04 -11.28
C VAL A 252 -13.12 -4.98 -11.72
N VAL A 253 -12.39 -5.22 -12.82
CA VAL A 253 -11.41 -4.29 -13.37
C VAL A 253 -12.06 -2.99 -13.81
N SER A 254 -13.19 -3.04 -14.50
CA SER A 254 -13.91 -1.85 -14.98
C SER A 254 -14.38 -0.95 -13.84
N LYS A 255 -14.89 -1.54 -12.76
CA LYS A 255 -15.45 -0.80 -11.63
C LYS A 255 -14.41 -0.39 -10.59
N LEU A 256 -13.45 -1.26 -10.28
CA LEU A 256 -12.46 -1.04 -9.21
C LEU A 256 -11.10 -0.55 -9.73
N GLY A 257 -10.75 -0.86 -10.98
CA GLY A 257 -9.42 -0.62 -11.56
C GLY A 257 -8.47 -1.80 -11.32
N LYS A 258 -7.32 -1.83 -12.02
CA LYS A 258 -6.30 -2.90 -11.87
C LYS A 258 -4.84 -2.44 -11.84
N LEU A 259 -4.57 -1.21 -12.23
CA LEU A 259 -3.22 -0.65 -12.38
C LEU A 259 -3.10 0.61 -11.53
N LEU A 260 -1.94 1.26 -11.57
CA LEU A 260 -1.73 2.70 -11.27
C LEU A 260 -2.64 3.64 -12.09
N GLU A 261 -3.76 3.15 -12.63
CA GLU A 261 -4.87 3.77 -13.37
C GLU A 261 -5.69 4.77 -12.53
N PHE A 262 -5.07 5.40 -11.55
CA PHE A 262 -5.38 6.80 -11.27
C PHE A 262 -4.88 7.75 -12.40
N THR A 263 -4.21 7.21 -13.43
CA THR A 263 -3.46 7.94 -14.47
C THR A 263 -4.20 8.28 -15.77
N ARG A 264 -5.43 7.83 -16.05
CA ARG A 264 -6.06 8.07 -17.38
C ARG A 264 -7.24 9.02 -17.44
N THR A 265 -7.82 9.46 -16.32
CA THR A 265 -9.04 10.28 -16.33
C THR A 265 -8.86 11.74 -15.96
N LEU A 266 -7.63 12.23 -15.74
CA LEU A 266 -7.39 13.64 -15.37
C LEU A 266 -6.25 14.31 -16.17
N GLN A 267 -6.01 13.89 -17.42
CA GLN A 267 -5.07 14.56 -18.33
C GLN A 267 -5.74 15.04 -19.64
N TYR A 268 -6.90 15.69 -19.51
CA TYR A 268 -7.37 16.68 -20.48
C TYR A 268 -7.76 17.96 -19.75
#